data_AF-A0A950VZW7-F1
#
_entry.id   AF-A0A950VZW7-F1
#
_cell.length_a   1.000
_cell.length_b   1.000
_cell.length_c   1.000
_cell.angle_alpha   90.00
_cell.angle_beta   90.00
_cell.angle_gamma   90.00
#
_symmetry.space_group_name_H-M   'P 1'
#
loop_
_entity.id
_entity.type
_entity.pdbx_description
1 polymer ?
#
loop_
_entity_poly.entity_id
_entity_poly.type
_entity_poly.pdbx_seq_one_letter_code
_entity_poly.pdbx_strand_id
1 'polypeptide(L)'
;MRSAAAAIGWEFRRRHRWGLLALACYPIAMAILRMFLYASGRRVHIDDEQSFALVVAVPLTATFLYLVSVFSFGLAGDLSARRSMYPARMFTLPVTNNALAAWPMIYGAAAMIMLWAVTRLLALWPSGIDVPVIWPALLAASLLAWTQALTWMPYALPGLRVVITVVWLAAIDAVIMVALNVKAGELVMLAILAPHVPLAYVTARYAIARARRGDDPDWRPLFVRLGRLALPRRREHFRSPARAQMWLEWRQHGRSLPALVAIVLPFELALLFLFRDTPALVFEMLIVVLTTPPLMALFAAATVSDSTMTRFIATRPVTSASLIAAKLKVTIWSMLAAWLLVLVAVPPALKFSGTLPLVIDRMHRLAEVVGVPRAAVAMLLVFIALLATTWKQLVQSLYIGMSGREWLIKGSVFVTLALLGMVVPAAHWVITNKRLIAMLWNAGGWIFAILVCLKLAAAAEIAIRLYDRQLLTDRALVFAALFWAGTVFAFYGVLAWTFPEVLIRRYVLILVAIVAVPLARLSAAPLALAWNRHR
;
A
#
# COMPACT_ATOMS: atom_id res chain seq x y z
N MET A 1 -0.19 35.80 -15.86
CA MET A 1 0.02 34.54 -16.61
C MET A 1 -0.93 34.54 -17.81
N ARG A 2 -0.46 34.31 -19.04
CA ARG A 2 -1.23 34.56 -20.28
C ARG A 2 -2.28 33.50 -20.63
N SER A 3 -2.25 32.30 -20.01
CA SER A 3 -3.25 31.23 -20.24
C SER A 3 -3.37 30.28 -19.05
N ALA A 4 -4.52 29.58 -18.94
CA ALA A 4 -4.74 28.55 -17.92
C ALA A 4 -3.73 27.39 -18.04
N ALA A 5 -3.39 27.01 -19.27
CA ALA A 5 -2.38 26.00 -19.57
C ALA A 5 -1.03 26.36 -18.95
N ALA A 6 -0.56 27.59 -19.14
CA ALA A 6 0.72 28.07 -18.62
C ALA A 6 0.73 28.15 -17.09
N ALA A 7 -0.39 28.53 -16.48
CA ALA A 7 -0.51 28.59 -15.02
C ALA A 7 -0.42 27.20 -14.37
N ILE A 8 -1.17 26.22 -14.90
CA ILE A 8 -1.16 24.83 -14.42
C ILE A 8 0.23 24.20 -14.67
N GLY A 9 0.81 24.40 -15.84
CA GLY A 9 2.15 23.90 -16.18
C GLY A 9 3.23 24.50 -15.27
N TRP A 10 3.14 25.80 -14.96
CA TRP A 10 4.04 26.44 -14.00
C TRP A 10 3.89 25.88 -12.59
N GLU A 11 2.67 25.53 -12.15
CA GLU A 11 2.46 24.90 -10.84
C GLU A 11 3.18 23.54 -10.74
N PHE A 12 3.03 22.68 -11.75
CA PHE A 12 3.76 21.41 -11.79
C PHE A 12 5.27 21.62 -11.80
N ARG A 13 5.76 22.51 -12.68
CA ARG A 13 7.20 22.82 -12.77
C ARG A 13 7.75 23.35 -11.45
N ARG A 14 7.09 24.32 -10.80
CA ARG A 14 7.59 24.93 -9.56
C ARG A 14 7.67 23.93 -8.42
N ARG A 15 6.65 23.07 -8.28
CA ARG A 15 6.57 22.11 -7.15
C ARG A 15 7.44 20.89 -7.35
N HIS A 16 7.59 20.43 -8.59
CA HIS A 16 8.21 19.14 -8.89
C HIS A 16 9.50 19.24 -9.69
N ARG A 17 10.08 20.44 -9.88
CA ARG A 17 11.33 20.63 -10.66
C ARG A 17 12.43 19.63 -10.29
N TRP A 18 12.66 19.41 -9.00
CA TRP A 18 13.75 18.54 -8.54
C TRP A 18 13.47 17.07 -8.79
N GLY A 19 12.23 16.62 -8.61
CA GLY A 19 11.88 15.24 -8.92
C GLY A 19 11.87 14.99 -10.42
N LEU A 20 11.38 15.94 -11.24
CA LEU A 20 11.45 15.85 -12.69
C LEU A 20 12.91 15.84 -13.19
N LEU A 21 13.80 16.63 -12.58
CA LEU A 21 15.24 16.59 -12.87
C LEU A 21 15.84 15.23 -12.50
N ALA A 22 15.56 14.71 -11.30
CA ALA A 22 16.03 13.39 -10.89
C ALA A 22 15.56 12.28 -11.83
N LEU A 23 14.29 12.34 -12.27
CA LEU A 23 13.74 11.42 -13.25
C LEU A 23 14.40 11.55 -14.64
N ALA A 24 14.77 12.75 -15.06
CA ALA A 24 15.47 12.97 -16.33
C ALA A 24 16.94 12.52 -16.28
N CYS A 25 17.60 12.62 -15.12
CA CYS A 25 18.97 12.16 -14.95
C CYS A 25 19.11 10.64 -15.14
N TYR A 26 18.11 9.86 -14.74
CA TYR A 26 18.15 8.39 -14.86
C TYR A 26 18.28 7.88 -16.32
N PRO A 27 17.39 8.23 -17.28
CA PRO A 27 17.51 7.77 -18.66
C PRO A 27 18.76 8.35 -19.35
N ILE A 28 19.22 9.55 -18.96
CA ILE A 28 20.48 10.14 -19.43
C ILE A 28 21.68 9.31 -18.96
N ALA A 29 21.74 8.95 -17.67
CA ALA A 29 22.79 8.10 -17.12
C ALA A 29 22.80 6.72 -17.79
N MET A 30 21.62 6.16 -18.05
CA MET A 30 21.47 4.91 -18.81
C MET A 30 21.99 5.02 -20.24
N ALA A 31 21.71 6.13 -20.93
CA ALA A 31 22.22 6.38 -22.27
C ALA A 31 23.75 6.53 -22.28
N ILE A 32 24.32 7.27 -21.32
CA ILE A 32 25.79 7.45 -21.19
C ILE A 32 26.46 6.10 -20.91
N LEU A 33 25.93 5.34 -19.96
CA LEU A 33 26.46 4.02 -19.62
C LEU A 33 26.45 3.09 -20.84
N ARG A 34 25.35 3.09 -21.60
CA ARG A 34 25.23 2.30 -22.83
C ARG A 34 26.19 2.76 -23.92
N MET A 35 26.35 4.07 -24.16
CA MET A 35 27.34 4.59 -25.11
C MET A 35 28.76 4.16 -24.74
N PHE A 36 29.10 4.20 -23.45
CA PHE A 36 30.41 3.76 -22.97
C PHE A 36 30.64 2.26 -23.17
N LEU A 37 29.62 1.44 -22.90
CA LEU A 37 29.69 -0.01 -23.10
C LEU A 37 29.77 -0.38 -24.59
N TYR A 38 29.03 0.34 -25.45
CA TYR A 38 29.08 0.17 -26.90
C TYR A 38 30.45 0.57 -27.46
N ALA A 39 31.00 1.71 -27.04
CA ALA A 39 32.35 2.16 -27.43
C ALA A 39 33.45 1.18 -26.99
N SER A 40 33.23 0.43 -25.91
CA SER A 40 34.15 -0.60 -25.41
C SER A 40 34.05 -1.94 -26.17
N GLY A 41 33.21 -2.04 -27.21
CA GLY A 41 32.98 -3.27 -27.98
C GLY A 41 32.25 -4.37 -27.20
N ARG A 42 31.80 -4.11 -25.97
CA ARG A 42 31.05 -5.06 -25.15
C ARG A 42 29.56 -4.94 -25.48
N ARG A 43 29.01 -5.94 -26.18
CA ARG A 43 27.55 -6.04 -26.35
C ARG A 43 26.92 -6.36 -25.00
N VAL A 44 26.21 -5.39 -24.43
CA VAL A 44 25.37 -5.62 -23.25
C VAL A 44 24.20 -6.49 -23.68
N HIS A 45 24.31 -7.79 -23.48
CA HIS A 45 23.15 -8.69 -23.59
C HIS A 45 22.25 -8.40 -22.39
N ILE A 46 21.15 -7.69 -22.63
CA ILE A 46 20.01 -7.62 -21.69
C ILE A 46 19.09 -8.82 -21.97
N ASP A 47 19.70 -9.98 -22.19
CA ASP A 47 19.01 -11.22 -22.50
C ASP A 47 18.61 -11.92 -21.21
N ASP A 48 19.28 -11.58 -20.11
CA ASP A 48 18.89 -11.98 -18.79
C ASP A 48 17.69 -11.13 -18.35
N GLU A 49 16.53 -11.78 -18.20
CA GLU A 49 15.27 -11.20 -17.68
C GLU A 49 15.51 -10.35 -16.41
N GLN A 50 16.52 -10.73 -15.64
CA GLN A 50 16.94 -10.06 -14.42
C GLN A 50 17.57 -8.69 -14.67
N SER A 51 18.48 -8.59 -15.64
CA SER A 51 19.09 -7.33 -16.04
C SER A 51 18.03 -6.40 -16.60
N PHE A 52 17.07 -6.93 -17.38
CA PHE A 52 15.93 -6.17 -17.86
C PHE A 52 15.07 -5.63 -16.71
N ALA A 53 14.72 -6.47 -15.73
CA ALA A 53 13.89 -6.08 -14.60
C ALA A 53 14.53 -4.97 -13.77
N LEU A 54 15.81 -5.12 -13.41
CA LEU A 54 16.53 -4.17 -12.55
C LEU A 54 16.86 -2.87 -13.27
N VAL A 55 17.31 -2.97 -14.53
CA VAL A 55 17.78 -1.82 -15.30
C VAL A 55 16.63 -1.05 -15.92
N VAL A 56 15.54 -1.70 -16.33
CA VAL A 56 14.44 -1.05 -17.06
C VAL A 56 13.15 -1.05 -16.24
N ALA A 57 12.65 -2.23 -15.84
CA ALA A 57 11.30 -2.33 -15.28
C ALA A 57 11.14 -1.61 -13.93
N VAL A 58 12.09 -1.76 -13.00
CA VAL A 58 12.02 -1.14 -11.66
C VAL A 58 12.10 0.39 -11.75
N PRO A 59 13.09 1.00 -12.43
CA PRO A 59 13.15 2.45 -12.57
C PRO A 59 11.97 3.01 -13.37
N LEU A 60 11.52 2.31 -14.42
CA LEU A 60 10.35 2.71 -15.19
C LEU A 60 9.09 2.72 -14.31
N THR A 61 8.89 1.69 -13.51
CA THR A 61 7.76 1.59 -12.57
C THR A 61 7.83 2.69 -11.52
N ALA A 62 9.00 2.93 -10.93
CA ALA A 62 9.18 4.01 -9.96
C ALA A 62 8.90 5.39 -10.58
N THR A 63 9.38 5.62 -11.80
CA THR A 63 9.14 6.86 -12.56
C THR A 63 7.66 7.03 -12.90
N PHE A 64 7.01 5.96 -13.36
CA PHE A 64 5.58 5.93 -13.62
C PHE A 64 4.77 6.28 -12.37
N LEU A 65 5.03 5.62 -11.23
CA LEU A 65 4.36 5.89 -9.96
C LEU A 65 4.58 7.33 -9.48
N TYR A 66 5.78 7.88 -9.68
CA TYR A 66 6.05 9.28 -9.39
C TYR A 66 5.21 10.22 -10.25
N LEU A 67 5.17 10.01 -11.57
CA LEU A 67 4.38 10.83 -12.49
C LEU A 67 2.87 10.71 -12.19
N VAL A 68 2.39 9.51 -11.86
CA VAL A 68 1.03 9.30 -11.35
C VAL A 68 0.79 10.16 -10.12
N SER A 69 1.68 10.12 -9.14
CA SER A 69 1.55 10.90 -7.91
C SER A 69 1.60 12.42 -8.13
N VAL A 70 2.39 12.88 -9.11
CA VAL A 70 2.49 14.31 -9.46
C VAL A 70 1.23 14.78 -10.18
N PHE A 71 0.86 14.13 -11.28
CA PHE A 71 -0.20 14.60 -12.16
C PHE A 71 -1.62 14.31 -11.64
N SER A 72 -1.78 13.35 -10.73
CA SER A 72 -3.04 13.16 -9.98
C SER A 72 -3.23 14.13 -8.81
N PHE A 73 -2.22 14.96 -8.51
CA PHE A 73 -2.11 15.70 -7.25
C PHE A 73 -2.02 14.79 -6.01
N GLY A 74 -1.62 13.52 -6.19
CA GLY A 74 -1.39 12.53 -5.12
C GLY A 74 -0.47 12.99 -4.00
N LEU A 75 0.57 13.76 -4.30
CA LEU A 75 1.50 14.26 -3.28
C LEU A 75 0.92 15.41 -2.43
N ALA A 76 -0.10 16.11 -2.95
CA ALA A 76 -0.72 17.24 -2.29
C ALA A 76 -2.05 16.87 -1.62
N GLY A 77 -2.84 16.02 -2.26
CA GLY A 77 -4.15 15.59 -1.80
C GLY A 77 -4.09 14.51 -0.74
N ASP A 78 -5.16 14.40 0.04
CA ASP A 78 -5.37 13.28 0.94
C ASP A 78 -6.14 12.17 0.19
N LEU A 79 -5.46 11.05 -0.09
CA LEU A 79 -6.03 9.85 -0.70
C LEU A 79 -7.16 9.25 0.15
N SER A 80 -7.10 9.49 1.45
CA SER A 80 -8.01 8.95 2.45
C SER A 80 -9.25 9.83 2.62
N ALA A 81 -9.16 11.13 2.30
CA ALA A 81 -10.26 12.06 2.40
C ALA A 81 -11.41 11.75 1.44
N ARG A 82 -12.63 12.07 1.91
CA ARG A 82 -13.87 12.01 1.10
C ARG A 82 -13.86 13.03 -0.03
N ARG A 83 -13.36 14.23 0.28
CA ARG A 83 -13.26 15.35 -0.65
C ARG A 83 -12.35 14.99 -1.81
N SER A 84 -12.60 15.62 -2.95
CA SER A 84 -11.73 15.54 -4.11
C SER A 84 -10.27 15.80 -3.74
N MET A 85 -9.33 15.04 -4.32
CA MET A 85 -7.90 15.38 -4.22
C MET A 85 -7.51 16.58 -5.09
N TYR A 86 -8.41 17.02 -5.96
CA TYR A 86 -8.16 18.19 -6.78
C TYR A 86 -7.97 19.42 -5.89
N PRO A 87 -6.89 20.22 -6.07
CA PRO A 87 -6.58 21.29 -5.13
C PRO A 87 -7.69 22.35 -5.05
N ALA A 88 -8.28 22.56 -3.87
CA ALA A 88 -9.39 23.49 -3.70
C ALA A 88 -9.08 24.93 -4.16
N ARG A 89 -7.83 25.39 -4.00
CA ARG A 89 -7.37 26.70 -4.49
C ARG A 89 -7.48 26.88 -6.02
N MET A 90 -7.52 25.79 -6.79
CA MET A 90 -7.70 25.89 -8.24
C MET A 90 -9.15 26.17 -8.62
N PHE A 91 -10.11 25.88 -7.73
CA PHE A 91 -11.53 26.15 -7.98
C PHE A 91 -11.89 27.64 -7.87
N THR A 92 -11.04 28.44 -7.23
CA THR A 92 -11.21 29.91 -7.14
C THR A 92 -10.72 30.63 -8.39
N LEU A 93 -9.99 29.94 -9.28
CA LEU A 93 -9.54 30.51 -10.54
C LEU A 93 -10.73 30.68 -11.51
N PRO A 94 -10.79 31.78 -12.29
CA PRO A 94 -11.85 32.03 -13.26
C PRO A 94 -11.62 31.21 -14.55
N VAL A 95 -11.49 29.90 -14.41
CA VAL A 95 -11.27 28.95 -15.50
C VAL A 95 -12.40 27.93 -15.56
N THR A 96 -12.68 27.41 -16.75
CA THR A 96 -13.73 26.41 -16.96
C THR A 96 -13.33 25.06 -16.38
N ASN A 97 -14.31 24.24 -16.01
CA ASN A 97 -14.06 22.87 -15.53
C ASN A 97 -13.34 22.03 -16.61
N ASN A 98 -13.60 22.31 -17.89
CA ASN A 98 -12.89 21.71 -19.02
C ASN A 98 -11.40 22.01 -18.94
N ALA A 99 -11.00 23.27 -18.74
CA ALA A 99 -9.60 23.65 -18.65
C ALA A 99 -8.92 23.04 -17.41
N LEU A 100 -9.62 23.01 -16.27
CA LEU A 100 -9.11 22.36 -15.05
C LEU A 100 -8.87 20.86 -15.24
N ALA A 101 -9.73 20.16 -15.98
CA ALA A 101 -9.55 18.73 -16.26
C ALA A 101 -8.52 18.48 -17.37
N ALA A 102 -8.65 19.17 -18.50
CA ALA A 102 -7.91 18.87 -19.73
C ALA A 102 -6.42 19.10 -19.58
N TRP A 103 -5.99 20.26 -19.04
CA TRP A 103 -4.57 20.61 -19.03
C TRP A 103 -3.72 19.65 -18.17
N PRO A 104 -4.09 19.31 -16.92
CA PRO A 104 -3.34 18.31 -16.16
C PRO A 104 -3.34 16.92 -16.80
N MET A 105 -4.43 16.52 -17.46
CA MET A 105 -4.50 15.22 -18.15
C MET A 105 -3.62 15.20 -19.40
N ILE A 106 -3.62 16.26 -20.20
CA ILE A 106 -2.75 16.39 -21.39
C ILE A 106 -1.28 16.39 -20.98
N TYR A 107 -0.90 17.17 -19.98
CA TYR A 107 0.49 17.18 -19.48
C TYR A 107 0.91 15.82 -18.93
N GLY A 108 0.02 15.16 -18.19
CA GLY A 108 0.25 13.82 -17.67
C GLY A 108 0.42 12.78 -18.77
N ALA A 109 -0.51 12.73 -19.73
CA ALA A 109 -0.48 11.80 -20.85
C ALA A 109 0.76 12.01 -21.72
N ALA A 110 1.10 13.27 -22.03
CA ALA A 110 2.32 13.60 -22.76
C ALA A 110 3.58 13.13 -22.00
N ALA A 111 3.62 13.31 -20.67
CA ALA A 111 4.73 12.83 -19.86
C ALA A 111 4.84 11.29 -19.85
N MET A 112 3.73 10.56 -19.81
CA MET A 112 3.72 9.09 -19.89
C MET A 112 4.18 8.57 -21.25
N ILE A 113 3.72 9.20 -22.34
CA ILE A 113 4.14 8.87 -23.70
C ILE A 113 5.64 9.15 -23.88
N MET A 114 6.11 10.31 -23.43
CA MET A 114 7.53 10.66 -23.47
C MET A 114 8.38 9.71 -22.63
N LEU A 115 7.91 9.33 -21.43
CA LEU A 115 8.61 8.37 -20.58
C LEU A 115 8.83 7.04 -21.31
N TRP A 116 7.77 6.50 -21.93
CA TRP A 116 7.88 5.26 -22.69
C TRP A 116 8.80 5.40 -23.90
N ALA A 117 8.63 6.46 -24.70
CA ALA A 117 9.45 6.72 -25.87
C ALA A 117 10.93 6.85 -25.52
N VAL A 118 11.26 7.61 -24.48
CA VAL A 118 12.64 7.78 -23.99
C VAL A 118 13.20 6.46 -23.47
N THR A 119 12.41 5.69 -22.71
CA THR A 119 12.85 4.38 -22.21
C THR A 119 13.11 3.42 -23.36
N ARG A 120 12.23 3.38 -24.36
CA ARG A 120 12.41 2.55 -25.56
C ARG A 120 13.66 2.96 -26.34
N LEU A 121 13.87 4.26 -26.56
CA LEU A 121 15.01 4.77 -27.33
C LEU A 121 16.35 4.61 -26.60
N LEU A 122 16.40 4.90 -25.30
CA LEU A 122 17.65 4.97 -24.54
C LEU A 122 17.97 3.67 -23.79
N ALA A 123 16.94 2.97 -23.28
CA ALA A 123 17.12 1.79 -22.44
C ALA A 123 16.83 0.47 -23.16
N LEU A 124 16.12 0.47 -24.29
CA LEU A 124 15.86 -0.74 -25.07
C LEU A 124 16.69 -0.76 -26.36
N TRP A 125 16.60 0.24 -27.22
CA TRP A 125 17.34 0.25 -28.49
C TRP A 125 18.87 0.30 -28.31
N PRO A 126 19.70 -0.51 -29.02
CA PRO A 126 19.37 -1.64 -29.90
C PRO A 126 19.55 -2.99 -29.16
N SER A 127 18.57 -3.43 -28.38
CA SER A 127 18.63 -4.72 -27.66
C SER A 127 18.22 -5.92 -28.52
N GLY A 128 17.73 -5.71 -29.74
CA GLY A 128 17.18 -6.78 -30.58
C GLY A 128 15.83 -7.34 -30.11
N ILE A 129 15.35 -6.91 -28.95
CA ILE A 129 14.02 -7.28 -28.42
C ILE A 129 12.98 -6.45 -29.17
N ASP A 130 12.06 -7.12 -29.85
CA ASP A 130 10.92 -6.47 -30.47
C ASP A 130 9.93 -6.03 -29.39
N VAL A 131 10.04 -4.75 -29.01
CA VAL A 131 9.17 -4.15 -27.99
C VAL A 131 8.14 -3.26 -28.67
N PRO A 132 6.83 -3.48 -28.39
CA PRO A 132 5.76 -2.71 -29.01
C PRO A 132 5.91 -1.20 -28.82
N VAL A 133 5.51 -0.44 -29.83
CA VAL A 133 5.83 0.99 -29.89
C VAL A 133 4.77 1.82 -29.19
N ILE A 134 3.50 1.58 -29.50
CA ILE A 134 2.43 2.55 -29.23
C ILE A 134 1.59 2.13 -28.03
N TRP A 135 1.17 0.87 -27.97
CA TRP A 135 0.19 0.45 -26.95
C TRP A 135 0.70 0.58 -25.49
N PRO A 136 1.99 0.36 -25.15
CA PRO A 136 2.44 0.53 -23.76
C PRO A 136 2.42 2.01 -23.32
N ALA A 137 2.75 2.94 -24.21
CA ALA A 137 2.61 4.38 -23.95
C ALA A 137 1.14 4.77 -23.72
N LEU A 138 0.24 4.23 -24.55
CA LEU A 138 -1.20 4.48 -24.42
C LEU A 138 -1.80 3.84 -23.17
N LEU A 139 -1.32 2.67 -22.76
CA LEU A 139 -1.67 2.03 -21.49
C LEU A 139 -1.25 2.92 -20.32
N ALA A 140 0.01 3.38 -20.29
CA ALA A 140 0.50 4.26 -19.24
C ALA A 140 -0.30 5.56 -19.15
N ALA A 141 -0.63 6.18 -20.29
CA ALA A 141 -1.49 7.37 -20.35
C ALA A 141 -2.92 7.07 -19.86
N SER A 142 -3.51 5.93 -20.24
CA SER A 142 -4.83 5.48 -19.80
C SER A 142 -4.90 5.23 -18.30
N LEU A 143 -3.92 4.53 -17.73
CA LEU A 143 -3.84 4.25 -16.29
C LEU A 143 -3.72 5.56 -15.50
N LEU A 144 -2.88 6.49 -15.97
CA LEU A 144 -2.78 7.83 -15.38
C LEU A 144 -4.09 8.60 -15.45
N ALA A 145 -4.72 8.64 -16.63
CA ALA A 145 -5.96 9.36 -16.87
C ALA A 145 -7.09 8.85 -15.97
N TRP A 146 -7.23 7.53 -15.82
CA TRP A 146 -8.20 6.94 -14.89
C TRP A 146 -7.84 7.19 -13.44
N THR A 147 -6.55 7.15 -13.08
CA THR A 147 -6.11 7.54 -11.72
C THR A 147 -6.51 8.98 -11.42
N GLN A 148 -6.28 9.92 -12.35
CA GLN A 148 -6.71 11.32 -12.22
C GLN A 148 -8.23 11.42 -12.05
N ALA A 149 -9.00 10.82 -12.96
CA ALA A 149 -10.45 10.86 -12.93
C ALA A 149 -11.04 10.32 -11.61
N LEU A 150 -10.57 9.15 -11.18
CA LEU A 150 -11.03 8.49 -9.98
C LEU A 150 -10.54 9.20 -8.72
N THR A 151 -9.33 9.75 -8.70
CA THR A 151 -8.83 10.49 -7.52
C THR A 151 -9.46 11.87 -7.38
N TRP A 152 -9.90 12.49 -8.46
CA TRP A 152 -10.58 13.79 -8.41
C TRP A 152 -12.06 13.66 -8.08
N MET A 153 -12.65 12.46 -8.18
CA MET A 153 -14.04 12.23 -7.78
C MET A 153 -14.17 12.33 -6.26
N PRO A 154 -15.17 13.07 -5.73
CA PRO A 154 -15.53 13.01 -4.32
C PRO A 154 -16.31 11.72 -4.02
N TYR A 155 -15.96 11.05 -2.92
CA TYR A 155 -16.58 9.79 -2.50
C TYR A 155 -17.23 9.89 -1.14
N ALA A 156 -18.21 9.02 -0.92
CA ALA A 156 -19.00 9.06 0.30
C ALA A 156 -18.32 8.48 1.53
N LEU A 157 -17.34 7.62 1.29
CA LEU A 157 -16.56 6.93 2.31
C LEU A 157 -15.08 7.33 2.20
N PRO A 158 -14.40 7.58 3.33
CA PRO A 158 -12.96 7.75 3.34
C PRO A 158 -12.26 6.49 2.79
N GLY A 159 -11.22 6.67 1.98
CA GLY A 159 -10.45 5.57 1.38
C GLY A 159 -11.13 4.82 0.21
N LEU A 160 -12.44 5.01 -0.01
CA LEU A 160 -13.17 4.34 -1.11
C LEU A 160 -12.58 4.66 -2.48
N ARG A 161 -12.07 5.88 -2.65
CA ARG A 161 -11.29 6.31 -3.82
C ARG A 161 -10.20 5.31 -4.19
N VAL A 162 -9.39 4.94 -3.21
CA VAL A 162 -8.22 4.08 -3.43
C VAL A 162 -8.70 2.71 -3.88
N VAL A 163 -9.70 2.15 -3.19
CA VAL A 163 -10.30 0.86 -3.57
C VAL A 163 -10.84 0.88 -5.00
N ILE A 164 -11.66 1.88 -5.35
CA ILE A 164 -12.21 1.99 -6.71
C ILE A 164 -11.10 2.17 -7.73
N THR A 165 -10.08 2.97 -7.41
CA THR A 165 -8.91 3.17 -8.28
C THR A 165 -8.17 1.86 -8.49
N VAL A 166 -7.82 1.13 -7.43
CA VAL A 166 -7.10 -0.14 -7.52
C VAL A 166 -7.90 -1.18 -8.30
N VAL A 167 -9.18 -1.37 -7.97
CA VAL A 167 -10.05 -2.34 -8.66
C VAL A 167 -10.20 -1.99 -10.14
N TRP A 168 -10.39 -0.71 -10.47
CA TRP A 168 -10.54 -0.29 -11.86
C TRP A 168 -9.25 -0.44 -12.67
N LEU A 169 -8.10 -0.05 -12.11
CA LEU A 169 -6.81 -0.22 -12.77
C LEU A 169 -6.47 -1.70 -12.94
N ALA A 170 -6.72 -2.53 -11.91
CA ALA A 170 -6.55 -3.98 -11.99
C ALA A 170 -7.46 -4.62 -13.07
N ALA A 171 -8.68 -4.10 -13.26
CA ALA A 171 -9.55 -4.57 -14.33
C ALA A 171 -8.98 -4.22 -15.73
N ILE A 172 -8.43 -3.03 -15.92
CA ILE A 172 -7.72 -2.66 -17.16
C ILE A 172 -6.53 -3.59 -17.37
N ASP A 173 -5.69 -3.79 -16.35
CA ASP A 173 -4.53 -4.66 -16.43
C ASP A 173 -4.93 -6.12 -16.74
N ALA A 174 -6.01 -6.62 -16.14
CA ALA A 174 -6.52 -7.97 -16.42
C ALA A 174 -6.95 -8.14 -17.88
N VAL A 175 -7.64 -7.16 -18.46
CA VAL A 175 -8.02 -7.16 -19.88
C VAL A 175 -6.77 -7.21 -20.77
N ILE A 176 -5.75 -6.43 -20.42
CA ILE A 176 -4.46 -6.41 -21.13
C ILE A 176 -3.72 -7.73 -21.00
N MET A 177 -3.68 -8.33 -19.80
CA MET A 177 -3.05 -9.63 -19.59
C MET A 177 -3.74 -10.74 -20.38
N VAL A 178 -5.08 -10.73 -20.45
CA VAL A 178 -5.83 -11.65 -21.30
C VAL A 178 -5.49 -11.44 -22.77
N ALA A 179 -5.45 -10.19 -23.23
CA ALA A 179 -5.09 -9.85 -24.61
C ALA A 179 -3.66 -10.30 -24.97
N LEU A 180 -2.71 -10.14 -24.05
CA LEU A 180 -1.34 -10.64 -24.20
C LEU A 180 -1.29 -12.17 -24.26
N ASN A 181 -2.06 -12.87 -23.41
CA ASN A 181 -2.12 -14.33 -23.38
C ASN A 181 -2.66 -14.91 -24.71
N VAL A 182 -3.68 -14.27 -25.31
CA VAL A 182 -4.20 -14.66 -26.62
C VAL A 182 -3.36 -14.11 -27.80
N LYS A 183 -2.21 -13.48 -27.52
CA LYS A 183 -1.31 -12.87 -28.51
C LYS A 183 -2.02 -11.88 -29.43
N ALA A 184 -2.88 -11.03 -28.87
CA ALA A 184 -3.60 -10.00 -29.62
C ALA A 184 -2.62 -9.07 -30.34
N GLY A 185 -2.90 -8.75 -31.61
CA GLY A 185 -2.10 -7.81 -32.39
C GLY A 185 -2.13 -6.38 -31.83
N GLU A 186 -1.12 -5.57 -32.15
CA GLU A 186 -1.01 -4.19 -31.63
C GLU A 186 -2.26 -3.34 -31.94
N LEU A 187 -2.87 -3.50 -33.13
CA LEU A 187 -4.10 -2.78 -33.48
C LEU A 187 -5.28 -3.11 -32.55
N VAL A 188 -5.39 -4.37 -32.10
CA VAL A 188 -6.44 -4.79 -31.15
C VAL A 188 -6.18 -4.16 -29.78
N MET A 189 -4.92 -4.15 -29.34
CA MET A 189 -4.53 -3.48 -28.09
C MET A 189 -4.84 -1.98 -28.12
N LEU A 190 -4.55 -1.32 -29.25
CA LEU A 190 -4.88 0.09 -29.46
C LEU A 190 -6.39 0.33 -29.49
N ALA A 191 -7.16 -0.53 -30.15
CA ALA A 191 -8.61 -0.43 -30.19
C ALA A 191 -9.25 -0.57 -28.79
N ILE A 192 -8.70 -1.44 -27.95
CA ILE A 192 -9.12 -1.61 -26.55
C ILE A 192 -8.74 -0.36 -25.72
N LEU A 193 -7.51 0.13 -25.85
CA LEU A 193 -6.96 1.18 -24.99
C LEU A 193 -7.37 2.61 -25.38
N ALA A 194 -7.51 2.92 -26.66
CA ALA A 194 -7.75 4.27 -27.14
C ALA A 194 -9.03 4.92 -26.56
N PRO A 195 -10.16 4.21 -26.37
CA PRO A 195 -11.35 4.77 -25.73
C PRO A 195 -11.17 5.14 -24.25
N HIS A 196 -10.22 4.54 -23.53
CA HIS A 196 -10.07 4.79 -22.08
C HIS A 196 -9.69 6.23 -21.76
N VAL A 197 -8.83 6.86 -22.57
CA VAL A 197 -8.38 8.26 -22.34
C VAL A 197 -9.54 9.27 -22.44
N PRO A 198 -10.36 9.31 -23.52
CA PRO A 198 -11.49 10.22 -23.59
C PRO A 198 -12.57 9.92 -22.56
N LEU A 199 -12.84 8.64 -22.24
CA LEU A 199 -13.79 8.26 -21.18
C LEU A 199 -13.33 8.73 -19.79
N ALA A 200 -12.03 8.56 -19.49
CA ALA A 200 -11.43 9.08 -18.27
C ALA A 200 -11.53 10.61 -18.21
N TYR A 201 -11.32 11.31 -19.33
CA TYR A 201 -11.46 12.77 -19.39
C TYR A 201 -12.88 13.25 -19.08
N VAL A 202 -13.90 12.61 -19.68
CA VAL A 202 -15.31 12.93 -19.39
C VAL A 202 -15.62 12.71 -17.91
N THR A 203 -15.12 11.61 -17.33
CA THR A 203 -15.26 11.30 -15.90
C THR A 203 -14.55 12.32 -15.02
N ALA A 204 -13.32 12.69 -15.35
CA ALA A 204 -12.52 13.69 -14.64
C ALA A 204 -13.20 15.07 -14.66
N ARG A 205 -13.74 15.47 -15.81
CA ARG A 205 -14.51 16.71 -15.95
C ARG A 205 -15.74 16.71 -15.04
N TYR A 206 -16.49 15.61 -15.02
CA TYR A 206 -17.65 15.46 -14.14
C TYR A 206 -17.23 15.53 -12.66
N ALA A 207 -16.17 14.81 -12.29
CA ALA A 207 -15.60 14.80 -10.95
C ALA A 207 -15.19 16.19 -10.47
N ILE A 208 -14.47 16.95 -11.30
CA ILE A 208 -14.05 18.33 -11.02
C ILE A 208 -15.27 19.27 -10.88
N ALA A 209 -16.25 19.16 -11.77
CA ALA A 209 -17.46 19.99 -11.70
C ALA A 209 -18.22 19.75 -10.40
N ARG A 210 -18.34 18.48 -9.99
CA ARG A 210 -18.96 18.07 -8.73
C ARG A 210 -18.18 18.58 -7.52
N ALA A 211 -16.86 18.40 -7.51
CA ALA A 211 -15.98 18.87 -6.45
C ALA A 211 -16.03 20.40 -6.29
N ARG A 212 -16.07 21.15 -7.39
CA ARG A 212 -16.19 22.61 -7.39
C ARG A 212 -17.49 23.11 -6.77
N ARG A 213 -18.59 22.37 -6.95
CA ARG A 213 -19.87 22.68 -6.30
C ARG A 213 -19.90 22.31 -4.82
N GLY A 214 -18.92 21.56 -4.33
CA GLY A 214 -18.92 21.01 -2.98
C GLY A 214 -19.93 19.87 -2.81
N ASP A 215 -20.35 19.23 -3.91
CA ASP A 215 -21.29 18.10 -3.91
C ASP A 215 -20.61 16.81 -3.41
N ASP A 216 -20.17 16.80 -2.17
CA ASP A 216 -19.60 15.62 -1.51
C ASP A 216 -20.75 14.67 -1.14
N PRO A 217 -20.83 13.45 -1.73
CA PRO A 217 -21.84 12.49 -1.31
C PRO A 217 -21.62 12.14 0.16
N ASP A 218 -22.67 12.06 0.97
CA ASP A 218 -22.57 11.56 2.35
C ASP A 218 -23.43 10.30 2.52
N TRP A 219 -22.76 9.15 2.67
CA TRP A 219 -23.41 7.88 2.96
C TRP A 219 -23.55 7.62 4.47
N ARG A 220 -23.05 8.51 5.34
CA ARG A 220 -23.24 8.37 6.80
C ARG A 220 -24.71 8.16 7.19
N PRO A 221 -25.70 8.88 6.59
CA PRO A 221 -27.10 8.65 6.91
C PRO A 221 -27.57 7.23 6.58
N LEU A 222 -27.09 6.64 5.47
CA LEU A 222 -27.42 5.27 5.08
C LEU A 222 -26.88 4.25 6.09
N PHE A 223 -25.60 4.38 6.48
CA PHE A 223 -25.00 3.51 7.50
C PHE A 223 -25.62 3.71 8.89
N VAL A 224 -26.07 4.92 9.20
CA VAL A 224 -26.82 5.18 10.43
C VAL A 224 -28.18 4.50 10.37
N ARG A 225 -28.87 4.49 9.22
CA ARG A 225 -30.15 3.77 9.05
C ARG A 225 -29.96 2.25 9.18
N LEU A 226 -28.98 1.67 8.49
CA LEU A 226 -28.66 0.23 8.61
C LEU A 226 -28.25 -0.15 10.04
N GLY A 227 -27.41 0.68 10.68
CA GLY A 227 -26.99 0.46 12.06
C GLY A 227 -28.12 0.60 13.09
N ARG A 228 -29.19 1.34 12.79
CA ARG A 228 -30.39 1.41 13.65
C ARG A 228 -31.21 0.12 13.61
N LEU A 229 -31.10 -0.69 12.56
CA LEU A 229 -31.77 -1.98 12.48
C LEU A 229 -31.03 -3.05 13.30
N ALA A 230 -29.70 -2.97 13.37
CA ALA A 230 -28.86 -3.96 14.04
C ALA A 230 -28.57 -3.67 15.53
N LEU A 231 -28.76 -2.43 16.00
CA LEU A 231 -28.44 -2.05 17.38
C LEU A 231 -29.70 -1.73 18.18
N PRO A 232 -29.88 -2.35 19.37
CA PRO A 232 -30.97 -2.03 20.28
C PRO A 232 -31.01 -0.52 20.54
N ARG A 233 -32.20 0.06 20.34
CA ARG A 233 -32.50 1.48 20.50
C ARG A 233 -32.49 1.83 21.99
N ARG A 234 -31.31 1.93 22.63
CA ARG A 234 -31.22 2.27 24.06
C ARG A 234 -30.28 3.44 24.33
N ARG A 235 -30.88 4.51 24.87
CA ARG A 235 -30.26 5.68 25.51
C ARG A 235 -29.62 5.28 26.86
N GLU A 236 -28.76 4.27 26.86
CA GLU A 236 -27.98 4.00 28.07
C GLU A 236 -26.83 5.01 28.12
N HIS A 237 -26.82 5.82 29.18
CA HIS A 237 -25.70 6.67 29.53
C HIS A 237 -24.41 5.82 29.53
N PHE A 238 -23.33 6.31 28.90
CA PHE A 238 -22.07 5.60 28.91
C PHE A 238 -21.58 5.46 30.36
N ARG A 239 -21.38 4.23 30.83
CA ARG A 239 -20.89 3.93 32.19
C ARG A 239 -19.56 4.60 32.54
N SER A 240 -18.77 5.00 31.54
CA SER A 240 -17.51 5.73 31.74
C SER A 240 -17.11 6.55 30.51
N PRO A 241 -16.31 7.64 30.69
CA PRO A 241 -15.75 8.42 29.58
C PRO A 241 -14.92 7.57 28.61
N ALA A 242 -14.19 6.57 29.12
CA ALA A 242 -13.40 5.66 28.29
C ALA A 242 -14.25 4.84 27.31
N ARG A 243 -15.44 4.39 27.74
CA ARG A 243 -16.38 3.66 26.88
C ARG A 243 -17.00 4.58 25.83
N ALA A 244 -17.32 5.83 26.20
CA ALA A 244 -17.79 6.84 25.25
C ALA A 244 -16.73 7.14 24.17
N GLN A 245 -15.46 7.28 24.57
CA GLN A 245 -14.34 7.48 23.63
C GLN A 245 -14.16 6.26 22.72
N MET A 246 -14.13 5.04 23.26
CA MET A 246 -14.02 3.82 22.45
C MET A 246 -15.16 3.69 21.43
N TRP A 247 -16.40 4.03 21.81
CA TRP A 247 -17.54 4.03 20.90
C TRP A 247 -17.40 5.07 19.79
N LEU A 248 -16.91 6.27 20.12
CA LEU A 248 -16.65 7.34 19.15
C LEU A 248 -15.57 6.90 18.14
N GLU A 249 -14.44 6.39 18.64
CA GLU A 249 -13.33 5.88 17.83
C GLU A 249 -13.77 4.72 16.93
N TRP A 250 -14.61 3.79 17.45
CA TRP A 250 -15.17 2.71 16.66
C TRP A 250 -16.03 3.22 15.50
N ARG A 251 -16.87 4.24 15.75
CA ARG A 251 -17.71 4.83 14.71
C ARG A 251 -16.92 5.61 13.66
N GLN A 252 -15.85 6.29 14.06
CA GLN A 252 -15.06 7.11 13.15
C GLN A 252 -14.07 6.28 12.33
N HIS A 253 -13.37 5.34 12.98
CA HIS A 253 -12.22 4.67 12.38
C HIS A 253 -12.37 3.14 12.36
N GLY A 254 -13.01 2.53 13.36
CA GLY A 254 -13.12 1.08 13.50
C GLY A 254 -13.86 0.36 12.36
N ARG A 255 -14.70 1.08 11.60
CA ARG A 255 -15.47 0.51 10.48
C ARG A 255 -14.76 0.59 9.13
N SER A 256 -13.69 1.38 9.02
CA SER A 256 -13.03 1.67 7.74
C SER A 256 -12.43 0.41 7.12
N LEU A 257 -11.54 -0.28 7.83
CA LEU A 257 -10.87 -1.48 7.35
C LEU A 257 -11.84 -2.61 6.93
N PRO A 258 -12.80 -3.07 7.78
CA PRO A 258 -13.71 -4.13 7.36
C PRO A 258 -14.59 -3.70 6.17
N ALA A 259 -14.95 -2.40 6.06
CA ALA A 259 -15.68 -1.92 4.89
C ALA A 259 -14.83 -1.95 3.62
N LEU A 260 -13.56 -1.55 3.67
CA LEU A 260 -12.66 -1.64 2.51
C LEU A 260 -12.44 -3.10 2.08
N VAL A 261 -12.21 -4.00 3.03
CA VAL A 261 -12.08 -5.44 2.75
C VAL A 261 -13.37 -6.00 2.16
N ALA A 262 -14.54 -5.67 2.72
CA ALA A 262 -15.83 -6.12 2.19
C ALA A 262 -16.10 -5.67 0.75
N ILE A 263 -15.54 -4.53 0.32
CA ILE A 263 -15.69 -4.02 -1.05
C ILE A 263 -14.74 -4.74 -1.99
N VAL A 264 -13.48 -4.96 -1.61
CA VAL A 264 -12.44 -5.54 -2.48
C VAL A 264 -12.60 -7.06 -2.62
N LEU A 265 -12.87 -7.74 -1.51
CA LEU A 265 -12.87 -9.19 -1.41
C LEU A 265 -13.76 -9.91 -2.44
N PRO A 266 -14.99 -9.45 -2.76
CA PRO A 266 -15.81 -10.10 -3.78
C PRO A 266 -15.19 -10.09 -5.18
N PHE A 267 -14.47 -9.02 -5.54
CA PHE A 267 -13.81 -8.92 -6.85
C PHE A 267 -12.62 -9.88 -6.93
N GLU A 268 -11.81 -9.96 -5.88
CA GLU A 268 -10.68 -10.90 -5.80
C GLU A 268 -11.17 -12.36 -5.85
N LEU A 269 -12.23 -12.68 -5.11
CA LEU A 269 -12.82 -14.02 -5.12
C LEU A 269 -13.49 -14.36 -6.46
N ALA A 270 -14.01 -13.38 -7.20
CA ALA A 270 -14.55 -13.61 -8.54
C ALA A 270 -13.46 -14.08 -9.53
N LEU A 271 -12.20 -13.67 -9.34
CA LEU A 271 -11.08 -14.11 -10.18
C LEU A 271 -10.82 -15.62 -10.05
N LEU A 272 -11.19 -16.26 -8.94
CA LEU A 272 -11.11 -17.72 -8.81
C LEU A 272 -11.99 -18.45 -9.82
N PHE A 273 -13.12 -17.87 -10.21
CA PHE A 273 -14.00 -18.44 -11.22
C PHE A 273 -13.41 -18.31 -12.63
N LEU A 274 -12.70 -17.20 -12.90
CA LEU A 274 -12.07 -16.95 -14.19
C LEU A 274 -10.84 -17.83 -14.40
N PHE A 275 -10.07 -18.10 -13.35
CA PHE A 275 -8.79 -18.81 -13.42
C PHE A 275 -8.82 -20.23 -12.83
N ARG A 276 -10.00 -20.83 -12.69
CA ARG A 276 -10.18 -22.15 -12.05
C ARG A 276 -9.32 -23.26 -12.67
N ASP A 277 -9.03 -23.16 -13.96
CA ASP A 277 -8.29 -24.18 -14.73
C ASP A 277 -6.75 -23.98 -14.66
N THR A 278 -6.27 -22.93 -13.99
CA THR A 278 -4.83 -22.63 -13.86
C THR A 278 -4.40 -22.66 -12.40
N PRO A 279 -3.89 -23.80 -11.89
CA PRO A 279 -3.57 -23.96 -10.48
C PRO A 279 -2.67 -22.89 -9.87
N ALA A 280 -1.65 -22.47 -10.62
CA ALA A 280 -0.72 -21.43 -10.16
C ALA A 280 -1.44 -20.11 -9.84
N LEU A 281 -2.34 -19.68 -10.73
CA LEU A 281 -3.14 -18.47 -10.54
C LEU A 281 -4.12 -18.60 -9.38
N VAL A 282 -4.73 -19.78 -9.18
CA VAL A 282 -5.60 -20.01 -8.01
C VAL A 282 -4.84 -19.77 -6.70
N PHE A 283 -3.63 -20.30 -6.55
CA PHE A 283 -2.82 -20.08 -5.35
C PHE A 283 -2.36 -18.63 -5.21
N GLU A 284 -1.99 -17.98 -6.31
CA GLU A 284 -1.64 -16.57 -6.32
C GLU A 284 -2.82 -15.70 -5.87
N MET A 285 -4.03 -15.96 -6.36
CA MET A 285 -5.25 -15.27 -5.95
C MET A 285 -5.57 -15.50 -4.47
N LEU A 286 -5.34 -16.70 -3.93
CA LEU A 286 -5.50 -16.96 -2.50
C LEU A 286 -4.49 -16.19 -1.65
N ILE A 287 -3.24 -16.08 -2.11
CA ILE A 287 -2.23 -15.24 -1.45
C ILE A 287 -2.69 -13.79 -1.48
N VAL A 288 -3.13 -13.28 -2.63
CA VAL A 288 -3.68 -11.92 -2.76
C VAL A 288 -4.80 -11.71 -1.74
N VAL A 289 -5.83 -12.55 -1.73
CA VAL A 289 -6.98 -12.48 -0.80
C VAL A 289 -6.55 -12.49 0.67
N LEU A 290 -5.58 -13.34 1.03
CA LEU A 290 -5.05 -13.40 2.40
C LEU A 290 -4.19 -12.18 2.77
N THR A 291 -3.58 -11.53 1.79
CA THR A 291 -2.84 -10.27 1.96
C THR A 291 -3.71 -9.02 1.86
N THR A 292 -4.99 -9.15 1.49
CA THR A 292 -5.93 -8.04 1.35
C THR A 292 -6.14 -7.28 2.67
N PRO A 293 -6.39 -7.92 3.84
CA PRO A 293 -6.51 -7.18 5.10
C PRO A 293 -5.26 -6.35 5.47
N PRO A 294 -4.02 -6.87 5.44
CA PRO A 294 -2.84 -6.05 5.74
C PRO A 294 -2.60 -4.94 4.72
N LEU A 295 -2.95 -5.15 3.45
CA LEU A 295 -2.84 -4.13 2.40
C LEU A 295 -3.91 -3.04 2.57
N MET A 296 -5.17 -3.41 2.85
CA MET A 296 -6.23 -2.46 3.18
C MET A 296 -5.97 -1.72 4.49
N ALA A 297 -5.26 -2.35 5.44
CA ALA A 297 -4.84 -1.69 6.67
C ALA A 297 -3.90 -0.52 6.42
N LEU A 298 -3.06 -0.55 5.36
CA LEU A 298 -2.22 0.59 4.95
C LEU A 298 -3.03 1.81 4.48
N PHE A 299 -4.20 1.57 3.90
CA PHE A 299 -5.07 2.65 3.43
C PHE A 299 -6.03 3.13 4.51
N ALA A 300 -6.62 2.21 5.28
CA ALA A 300 -7.43 2.53 6.45
C ALA A 300 -6.62 3.38 7.45
N ALA A 301 -5.36 2.98 7.66
CA ALA A 301 -4.33 3.73 8.38
C ALA A 301 -4.28 5.23 8.06
N ALA A 302 -4.22 5.58 6.77
CA ALA A 302 -4.17 6.97 6.33
C ALA A 302 -5.42 7.75 6.76
N THR A 303 -6.61 7.11 6.74
CA THR A 303 -7.86 7.74 7.20
C THR A 303 -7.88 8.03 8.70
N VAL A 304 -7.11 7.29 9.50
CA VAL A 304 -6.97 7.54 10.94
C VAL A 304 -5.99 8.69 11.20
N SER A 305 -5.04 8.90 10.28
CA SER A 305 -3.98 9.90 10.44
C SER A 305 -4.45 11.34 10.19
N ASP A 306 -5.51 11.55 9.41
CA ASP A 306 -6.10 12.88 9.12
C ASP A 306 -6.93 13.45 10.29
N SER A 307 -6.74 12.91 11.50
CA SER A 307 -7.14 13.62 12.70
C SER A 307 -6.15 14.76 12.93
N THR A 308 -6.25 15.85 12.16
CA THR A 308 -5.96 17.17 12.75
C THR A 308 -6.70 17.15 14.07
N MET A 309 -5.97 17.11 15.17
CA MET A 309 -6.52 17.01 16.51
C MET A 309 -7.37 18.26 16.64
N THR A 310 -8.68 18.11 16.39
CA THR A 310 -9.58 19.25 16.36
C THR A 310 -9.40 19.90 17.72
N ARG A 311 -9.38 21.24 17.80
CA ARG A 311 -9.19 21.93 19.10
C ARG A 311 -10.09 21.32 20.19
N PHE A 312 -11.25 20.82 19.79
CA PHE A 312 -12.17 20.06 20.62
C PHE A 312 -11.63 18.76 21.23
N ILE A 313 -10.83 17.94 20.52
CA ILE A 313 -10.21 16.73 21.09
C ILE A 313 -9.08 17.12 22.05
N ALA A 314 -8.34 18.18 21.75
CA ALA A 314 -7.23 18.66 22.57
C ALA A 314 -7.68 19.15 23.97
N THR A 315 -8.89 19.71 24.07
CA THR A 315 -9.44 20.22 25.33
C THR A 315 -10.21 19.19 26.16
N ARG A 316 -10.32 17.92 25.72
CA ARG A 316 -11.06 16.91 26.49
C ARG A 316 -10.29 16.47 27.74
N PRO A 317 -10.96 16.31 28.89
CA PRO A 317 -10.36 15.83 30.13
C PRO A 317 -10.16 14.29 30.07
N VAL A 318 -9.40 13.81 29.09
CA VAL A 318 -9.10 12.40 28.87
C VAL A 318 -7.59 12.22 28.89
N THR A 319 -7.13 11.30 29.74
CA THR A 319 -5.70 10.99 29.86
C THR A 319 -5.16 10.45 28.53
N SER A 320 -3.92 10.79 28.19
CA SER A 320 -3.23 10.27 26.99
C SER A 320 -3.31 8.74 26.88
N ALA A 321 -3.12 8.05 27.99
CA ALA A 321 -3.16 6.60 28.07
C ALA A 321 -4.54 6.03 27.70
N SER A 322 -5.63 6.63 28.19
CA SER A 322 -6.99 6.16 27.88
C SER A 322 -7.38 6.41 26.43
N LEU A 323 -6.91 7.52 25.83
CA LEU A 323 -7.07 7.79 24.39
C LEU A 323 -6.33 6.73 23.54
N ILE A 324 -5.06 6.46 23.84
CA ILE A 324 -4.26 5.45 23.13
C ILE A 324 -4.90 4.06 23.30
N ALA A 325 -5.29 3.69 24.52
CA ALA A 325 -5.92 2.41 24.80
C ALA A 325 -7.24 2.23 24.02
N ALA A 326 -8.06 3.29 23.92
CA ALA A 326 -9.29 3.27 23.13
C ALA A 326 -8.99 3.02 21.64
N LYS A 327 -8.00 3.72 21.07
CA LYS A 327 -7.57 3.56 19.67
C LYS A 327 -7.00 2.18 19.40
N LEU A 328 -6.17 1.63 20.29
CA LEU A 328 -5.63 0.27 20.17
C LEU A 328 -6.74 -0.80 20.23
N LYS A 329 -7.69 -0.67 21.16
CA LYS A 329 -8.85 -1.59 21.23
C LYS A 329 -9.67 -1.56 19.95
N VAL A 330 -9.98 -0.37 19.44
CA VAL A 330 -10.70 -0.21 18.16
C VAL A 330 -9.92 -0.81 16.99
N THR A 331 -8.60 -0.66 16.99
CA THR A 331 -7.72 -1.22 15.97
C THR A 331 -7.77 -2.76 15.97
N ILE A 332 -7.74 -3.39 17.14
CA ILE A 332 -7.86 -4.84 17.28
C ILE A 332 -9.22 -5.32 16.78
N TRP A 333 -10.32 -4.69 17.22
CA TRP A 333 -11.67 -5.05 16.77
C TRP A 333 -11.86 -4.88 15.26
N SER A 334 -11.28 -3.82 14.69
CA SER A 334 -11.33 -3.54 13.25
C SER A 334 -10.58 -4.61 12.45
N MET A 335 -9.39 -5.00 12.91
CA MET A 335 -8.62 -6.12 12.34
C MET A 335 -9.41 -7.43 12.42
N LEU A 336 -9.94 -7.79 13.60
CA LEU A 336 -10.69 -9.03 13.79
C LEU A 336 -11.93 -9.08 12.89
N ALA A 337 -12.67 -7.98 12.78
CA ALA A 337 -13.82 -7.88 11.89
C ALA A 337 -13.44 -8.07 10.41
N ALA A 338 -12.32 -7.48 9.97
CA ALA A 338 -11.82 -7.62 8.60
C ALA A 338 -11.40 -9.06 8.29
N TRP A 339 -10.69 -9.73 9.20
CA TRP A 339 -10.29 -11.12 9.04
C TRP A 339 -11.47 -12.09 9.12
N LEU A 340 -12.48 -11.80 9.94
CA LEU A 340 -13.72 -12.57 9.96
C LEU A 340 -14.39 -12.59 8.58
N LEU A 341 -14.42 -11.46 7.86
CA LEU A 341 -14.95 -11.40 6.49
C LEU A 341 -14.19 -12.33 5.54
N VAL A 342 -12.85 -12.31 5.57
CA VAL A 342 -12.00 -13.18 4.74
C VAL A 342 -12.25 -14.66 5.07
N LEU A 343 -12.21 -15.02 6.35
CA LEU A 343 -12.41 -16.40 6.80
C LEU A 343 -13.80 -16.94 6.45
N VAL A 344 -14.83 -16.10 6.45
CA VAL A 344 -16.19 -16.49 6.09
C VAL A 344 -16.38 -16.57 4.57
N ALA A 345 -15.78 -15.68 3.78
CA ALA A 345 -16.02 -15.61 2.34
C ALA A 345 -15.17 -16.59 1.51
N VAL A 346 -13.95 -16.90 1.95
CA VAL A 346 -13.02 -17.77 1.19
C VAL A 346 -13.56 -19.20 1.03
N PRO A 347 -14.06 -19.91 2.06
CA PRO A 347 -14.50 -21.30 1.89
C PRO A 347 -15.68 -21.47 0.92
N PRO A 348 -16.75 -20.63 0.98
CA PRO A 348 -17.79 -20.66 -0.04
C PRO A 348 -17.27 -20.39 -1.45
N ALA A 349 -16.39 -19.41 -1.64
CA ALA A 349 -15.82 -19.10 -2.95
C ALA A 349 -15.00 -20.25 -3.53
N LEU A 350 -14.17 -20.91 -2.71
CA LEU A 350 -13.43 -22.12 -3.11
C LEU A 350 -14.35 -23.27 -3.48
N LYS A 351 -15.42 -23.47 -2.71
CA LYS A 351 -16.43 -24.50 -2.98
C LYS A 351 -17.18 -24.23 -4.29
N PHE A 352 -17.67 -23.00 -4.49
CA PHE A 352 -18.47 -22.65 -5.67
C PHE A 352 -17.66 -22.49 -6.96
N SER A 353 -16.39 -22.13 -6.86
CA SER A 353 -15.49 -22.08 -8.03
C SER A 353 -14.96 -23.47 -8.46
N GLY A 354 -15.14 -24.50 -7.63
CA GLY A 354 -14.61 -25.85 -7.89
C GLY A 354 -13.10 -25.99 -7.61
N THR A 355 -12.47 -24.98 -7.00
CA THR A 355 -11.01 -24.95 -6.74
C THR A 355 -10.62 -25.56 -5.39
N LEU A 356 -11.58 -25.90 -4.53
CA LEU A 356 -11.33 -26.49 -3.21
C LEU A 356 -10.47 -27.77 -3.26
N PRO A 357 -10.69 -28.76 -4.16
CA PRO A 357 -9.88 -29.97 -4.22
C PRO A 357 -8.40 -29.67 -4.51
N LEU A 358 -8.12 -28.68 -5.37
CA LEU A 358 -6.76 -28.27 -5.70
C LEU A 358 -6.02 -27.73 -4.47
N VAL A 359 -6.69 -26.91 -3.66
CA VAL A 359 -6.11 -26.36 -2.42
C VAL A 359 -5.85 -27.47 -1.42
N ILE A 360 -6.81 -28.39 -1.26
CA ILE A 360 -6.69 -29.54 -0.34
C ILE A 360 -5.52 -30.42 -0.76
N ASP A 361 -5.40 -30.77 -2.03
CA ASP A 361 -4.30 -31.60 -2.54
C ASP A 361 -2.93 -30.94 -2.32
N ARG A 362 -2.81 -29.63 -2.54
CA ARG A 362 -1.57 -28.89 -2.25
C ARG A 362 -1.22 -28.88 -0.76
N MET A 363 -2.22 -28.76 0.11
CA MET A 363 -2.02 -28.82 1.56
C MET A 363 -1.61 -30.23 2.01
N HIS A 364 -2.17 -31.29 1.42
CA HIS A 364 -1.75 -32.67 1.68
C HIS A 364 -0.30 -32.89 1.28
N ARG A 365 0.10 -32.48 0.07
CA ARG A 365 1.50 -32.57 -0.38
C ARG A 365 2.46 -31.81 0.54
N LEU A 366 2.07 -30.64 1.05
CA LEU A 366 2.88 -29.91 2.04
C LEU A 366 2.98 -30.69 3.37
N ALA A 367 1.87 -31.28 3.82
CA ALA A 367 1.82 -32.07 5.04
C ALA A 367 2.60 -33.39 4.94
N GLU A 368 2.64 -34.03 3.77
CA GLU A 368 3.45 -35.23 3.49
C GLU A 368 4.95 -34.92 3.57
N VAL A 369 5.38 -33.76 3.04
CA VAL A 369 6.80 -33.36 3.02
C VAL A 369 7.29 -32.93 4.41
N VAL A 370 6.49 -32.14 5.14
CA VAL A 370 6.93 -31.50 6.39
C VAL A 370 6.44 -32.24 7.64
N GLY A 371 5.41 -33.07 7.50
CA GLY A 371 4.64 -33.69 8.58
C GLY A 371 3.42 -32.83 8.97
N VAL A 372 2.27 -33.48 9.16
CA VAL A 372 0.99 -32.84 9.52
C VAL A 372 1.09 -31.82 10.67
N PRO A 373 1.68 -32.12 11.86
CA PRO A 373 1.71 -31.15 12.95
C PRO A 373 2.56 -29.91 12.63
N ARG A 374 3.69 -30.09 11.92
CA ARG A 374 4.55 -28.97 11.52
C ARG A 374 3.91 -28.13 10.43
N ALA A 375 3.25 -28.75 9.46
CA ALA A 375 2.49 -28.04 8.43
C ALA A 375 1.35 -27.21 9.03
N ALA A 376 0.59 -27.77 9.98
CA ALA A 376 -0.46 -27.06 10.68
C ALA A 376 0.06 -25.84 11.46
N VAL A 377 1.17 -25.99 12.20
CA VAL A 377 1.80 -24.87 12.92
C VAL A 377 2.39 -23.85 11.95
N ALA A 378 3.03 -24.26 10.86
CA ALA A 378 3.53 -23.34 9.85
C ALA A 378 2.41 -22.50 9.22
N MET A 379 1.27 -23.11 8.88
CA MET A 379 0.09 -22.40 8.39
C MET A 379 -0.50 -21.45 9.43
N LEU A 380 -0.56 -21.88 10.70
CA LEU A 380 -0.99 -21.03 11.81
C LEU A 380 -0.04 -19.84 12.01
N LEU A 381 1.26 -20.05 11.90
CA LEU A 381 2.27 -18.99 11.97
C LEU A 381 2.13 -17.98 10.84
N VAL A 382 1.91 -18.45 9.61
CA VAL A 382 1.66 -17.56 8.46
C VAL A 382 0.40 -16.73 8.71
N PHE A 383 -0.69 -17.37 9.17
CA PHE A 383 -1.93 -16.66 9.50
C PHE A 383 -1.75 -15.63 10.63
N ILE A 384 -1.06 -16.00 11.72
CA ILE A 384 -0.72 -15.08 12.82
C ILE A 384 0.17 -13.94 12.31
N ALA A 385 1.13 -14.21 11.42
CA ALA A 385 1.98 -13.19 10.84
C ALA A 385 1.18 -12.19 9.99
N LEU A 386 0.16 -12.65 9.25
CA LEU A 386 -0.74 -11.78 8.48
C LEU A 386 -1.64 -10.94 9.39
N LEU A 387 -2.19 -11.52 10.47
CA LEU A 387 -2.91 -10.78 11.51
C LEU A 387 -2.02 -9.71 12.15
N ALA A 388 -0.82 -10.11 12.61
CA ALA A 388 0.15 -9.23 13.23
C ALA A 388 0.59 -8.11 12.28
N THR A 389 0.75 -8.42 10.99
CA THR A 389 1.07 -7.41 9.96
C THR A 389 -0.08 -6.43 9.78
N THR A 390 -1.33 -6.91 9.75
CA THR A 390 -2.53 -6.05 9.68
C THR A 390 -2.58 -5.09 10.86
N TRP A 391 -2.46 -5.62 12.08
CA TRP A 391 -2.43 -4.80 13.30
C TRP A 391 -1.27 -3.81 13.30
N LYS A 392 -0.07 -4.27 12.94
CA LYS A 392 1.14 -3.47 12.87
C LYS A 392 0.97 -2.29 11.92
N GLN A 393 0.37 -2.47 10.74
CA GLN A 393 0.14 -1.36 9.82
C GLN A 393 -0.80 -0.30 10.40
N LEU A 394 -1.90 -0.73 11.06
CA LEU A 394 -2.84 0.19 11.71
C LEU A 394 -2.21 0.95 12.91
N VAL A 395 -1.37 0.28 13.69
CA VAL A 395 -0.68 0.93 14.83
C VAL A 395 0.39 1.90 14.34
N GLN A 396 1.14 1.53 13.30
CA GLN A 396 2.17 2.38 12.71
C GLN A 396 1.59 3.68 12.16
N SER A 397 0.47 3.60 11.45
CA SER A 397 -0.18 4.78 10.94
C SER A 397 -0.78 5.65 12.03
N LEU A 398 -1.24 5.03 13.12
CA LEU A 398 -1.70 5.78 14.29
C LEU A 398 -0.55 6.61 14.86
N TYR A 399 0.63 6.02 15.01
CA TYR A 399 1.83 6.73 15.46
C TYR A 399 2.18 7.91 14.55
N ILE A 400 2.23 7.67 13.24
CA ILE A 400 2.58 8.69 12.25
C ILE A 400 1.52 9.80 12.22
N GLY A 401 0.24 9.46 12.29
CA GLY A 401 -0.86 10.41 12.37
C GLY A 401 -0.84 11.26 13.65
N MET A 402 -0.56 10.63 14.80
CA MET A 402 -0.44 11.35 16.07
C MET A 402 0.73 12.34 16.11
N SER A 403 1.71 12.22 15.22
CA SER A 403 2.81 13.21 15.13
C SER A 403 2.35 14.58 14.62
N GLY A 404 1.18 14.67 13.97
CA GLY A 404 0.65 15.90 13.38
C GLY A 404 1.49 16.48 12.23
N ARG A 405 2.53 15.76 11.77
CA ARG A 405 3.45 16.23 10.71
C ARG A 405 3.01 15.68 9.37
N GLU A 406 2.37 16.53 8.57
CA GLU A 406 1.86 16.18 7.23
C GLU A 406 2.94 15.55 6.33
N TRP A 407 4.17 16.05 6.37
CA TRP A 407 5.28 15.51 5.57
C TRP A 407 5.68 14.09 5.97
N LEU A 408 5.56 13.72 7.26
CA LEU A 408 5.83 12.35 7.72
C LEU A 408 4.72 11.40 7.25
N ILE A 409 3.46 11.83 7.34
CA ILE A 409 2.32 11.05 6.85
C ILE A 409 2.48 10.77 5.35
N LYS A 410 2.64 11.83 4.55
CA LYS A 410 2.81 11.73 3.09
C LYS A 410 4.06 10.96 2.70
N GLY A 411 5.19 11.24 3.36
CA GLY A 411 6.46 10.54 3.13
C GLY A 411 6.33 9.04 3.42
N SER A 412 5.66 8.66 4.50
CA SER A 412 5.48 7.25 4.87
C SER A 412 4.61 6.47 3.88
N VAL A 413 3.52 7.06 3.39
CA VAL A 413 2.66 6.45 2.37
C VAL A 413 3.42 6.29 1.06
N PHE A 414 4.13 7.35 0.63
CA PHE A 414 4.96 7.31 -0.57
C PHE A 414 6.05 6.23 -0.49
N VAL A 415 6.80 6.21 0.62
CA VAL A 415 7.84 5.19 0.86
C VAL A 415 7.23 3.80 0.88
N THR A 416 6.07 3.60 1.51
CA THR A 416 5.45 2.27 1.56
C THR A 416 4.96 1.82 0.19
N LEU A 417 4.33 2.69 -0.60
CA LEU A 417 3.89 2.37 -1.96
C LEU A 417 5.08 2.11 -2.89
N ALA A 418 6.14 2.92 -2.80
CA ALA A 418 7.36 2.72 -3.56
C ALA A 418 8.03 1.39 -3.18
N LEU A 419 8.13 1.09 -1.88
CA LEU A 419 8.64 -0.19 -1.41
C LEU A 419 7.76 -1.33 -1.89
N LEU A 420 6.44 -1.25 -1.80
CA LEU A 420 5.55 -2.31 -2.27
C LEU A 420 5.72 -2.57 -3.77
N GLY A 421 5.77 -1.50 -4.57
CA GLY A 421 5.99 -1.58 -6.02
C GLY A 421 7.37 -2.13 -6.40
N MET A 422 8.39 -1.94 -5.55
CA MET A 422 9.74 -2.49 -5.78
C MET A 422 9.92 -3.90 -5.20
N VAL A 423 9.28 -4.21 -4.07
CA VAL A 423 9.47 -5.46 -3.32
C VAL A 423 8.93 -6.64 -4.10
N VAL A 424 7.79 -6.53 -4.77
CA VAL A 424 7.24 -7.66 -5.54
C VAL A 424 8.17 -8.05 -6.71
N PRO A 425 8.57 -7.12 -7.60
CA PRO A 425 9.55 -7.43 -8.64
C PRO A 425 10.90 -7.88 -8.06
N ALA A 426 11.39 -7.25 -6.98
CA ALA A 426 12.65 -7.63 -6.36
C ALA A 426 12.58 -9.02 -5.72
N ALA A 427 11.46 -9.39 -5.10
CA ALA A 427 11.26 -10.71 -4.52
C ALA A 427 11.16 -11.76 -5.62
N HIS A 428 10.42 -11.51 -6.69
CA HIS A 428 10.38 -12.38 -7.86
C HIS A 428 11.79 -12.57 -8.47
N TRP A 429 12.55 -11.49 -8.59
CA TRP A 429 13.94 -11.51 -9.04
C TRP A 429 14.86 -12.33 -8.13
N VAL A 430 14.75 -12.14 -6.81
CA VAL A 430 15.49 -12.95 -5.84
C VAL A 430 15.11 -14.42 -5.98
N ILE A 431 13.82 -14.76 -6.05
CA ILE A 431 13.34 -16.14 -6.12
C ILE A 431 13.80 -16.86 -7.40
N THR A 432 13.89 -16.14 -8.52
CA THR A 432 14.33 -16.69 -9.80
C THR A 432 15.86 -16.83 -9.91
N ASN A 433 16.63 -16.00 -9.21
CA ASN A 433 18.10 -16.08 -9.22
C ASN A 433 18.69 -16.89 -8.05
N LYS A 434 19.01 -18.16 -8.32
CA LYS A 434 19.65 -19.07 -7.35
C LYS A 434 20.94 -18.53 -6.74
N ARG A 435 21.75 -17.78 -7.51
CA ARG A 435 23.02 -17.19 -7.03
C ARG A 435 22.77 -16.07 -6.02
N LEU A 436 21.77 -15.23 -6.27
CA LEU A 436 21.37 -14.19 -5.32
C LEU A 436 20.73 -14.77 -4.07
N ILE A 437 19.92 -15.82 -4.20
CA ILE A 437 19.40 -16.55 -3.03
C ILE A 437 20.56 -17.06 -2.18
N ALA A 438 21.56 -17.71 -2.78
CA ALA A 438 22.72 -18.20 -2.06
C ALA A 438 23.52 -17.06 -1.40
N MET A 439 23.73 -15.95 -2.12
CA MET A 439 24.39 -14.76 -1.58
C MET A 439 23.61 -14.13 -0.42
N LEU A 440 22.29 -13.99 -0.55
CA LEU A 440 21.40 -13.47 0.48
C LEU A 440 21.30 -14.41 1.68
N TRP A 441 21.36 -15.73 1.47
CA TRP A 441 21.42 -16.69 2.57
C TRP A 441 22.75 -16.58 3.33
N ASN A 442 23.86 -16.43 2.62
CA ASN A 442 25.18 -16.26 3.21
C ASN A 442 25.30 -14.92 3.95
N ALA A 443 24.77 -13.84 3.38
CA ALA A 443 24.74 -12.51 3.98
C ALA A 443 23.62 -12.34 5.01
N GLY A 444 22.62 -13.22 5.03
CA GLY A 444 21.38 -13.05 5.76
C GLY A 444 21.61 -12.88 7.26
N GLY A 445 22.52 -13.68 7.84
CA GLY A 445 22.93 -13.54 9.23
C GLY A 445 23.43 -12.14 9.58
N TRP A 446 24.29 -11.56 8.73
CA TRP A 446 24.82 -10.21 8.91
C TRP A 446 23.75 -9.13 8.71
N ILE A 447 22.91 -9.27 7.68
CA ILE A 447 21.80 -8.35 7.43
C ILE A 447 20.88 -8.30 8.65
N PHE A 448 20.46 -9.45 9.18
CA PHE A 448 19.62 -9.51 10.37
C PHE A 448 20.33 -8.99 11.61
N ALA A 449 21.63 -9.28 11.80
CA ALA A 449 22.39 -8.75 12.92
C ALA A 449 22.44 -7.20 12.91
N ILE A 450 22.72 -6.59 11.76
CA ILE A 450 22.70 -5.13 11.60
C ILE A 450 21.32 -4.57 11.92
N LEU A 451 20.25 -5.19 11.39
CA LEU A 451 18.87 -4.76 11.68
C LEU A 451 18.52 -4.87 13.16
N VAL A 452 19.00 -5.92 13.86
CA VAL A 452 18.84 -6.08 15.30
C VAL A 452 19.58 -4.97 16.05
N CYS A 453 20.84 -4.70 15.73
CA CYS A 453 21.61 -3.62 16.36
C CYS A 453 20.93 -2.27 16.19
N LEU A 454 20.51 -1.91 14.97
CA LEU A 454 19.78 -0.67 14.69
C LEU A 454 18.47 -0.59 15.47
N LYS A 455 17.73 -1.70 15.55
CA LYS A 455 16.46 -1.78 16.29
C LYS A 455 16.64 -1.60 17.79
N LEU A 456 17.65 -2.23 18.38
CA LEU A 456 17.95 -2.14 19.81
C LEU A 456 18.46 -0.74 20.16
N ALA A 457 19.32 -0.14 19.34
CA ALA A 457 19.77 1.25 19.51
C ALA A 457 18.58 2.23 19.48
N ALA A 458 17.69 2.12 18.49
CA ALA A 458 16.49 2.95 18.42
C ALA A 458 15.56 2.73 19.62
N ALA A 459 15.39 1.48 20.09
CA ALA A 459 14.58 1.18 21.26
C ALA A 459 15.18 1.77 22.55
N ALA A 460 16.49 1.70 22.72
CA ALA A 460 17.20 2.29 23.86
C ALA A 460 17.05 3.82 23.87
N GLU A 461 17.25 4.48 22.72
CA GLU A 461 17.07 5.94 22.61
C GLU A 461 15.63 6.37 22.97
N ILE A 462 14.63 5.60 22.51
CA ILE A 462 13.23 5.86 22.84
C ILE A 462 12.96 5.62 24.34
N ALA A 463 13.52 4.57 24.93
CA ALA A 463 13.37 4.28 26.35
C ALA A 463 13.99 5.39 27.22
N ILE A 464 15.20 5.85 26.89
CA ILE A 464 15.86 6.98 27.55
C ILE A 464 14.97 8.23 27.49
N ARG A 465 14.45 8.57 26.30
CA ARG A 465 13.56 9.74 26.15
C ARG A 465 12.23 9.62 26.90
N LEU A 466 11.70 8.41 27.08
CA LEU A 466 10.49 8.19 27.87
C LEU A 466 10.76 8.35 29.37
N TYR A 467 11.93 7.88 29.82
CA TYR A 467 12.40 8.04 31.19
C TYR A 467 12.68 9.51 31.53
N ASP A 468 13.47 10.20 30.71
CA ASP A 468 13.86 11.61 30.93
C ASP A 468 12.65 12.55 31.00
N ARG A 469 11.59 12.24 30.24
CA ARG A 469 10.34 13.01 30.22
C ARG A 469 9.30 12.54 31.24
N GLN A 470 9.65 11.56 32.08
CA GLN A 470 8.77 10.97 33.10
C GLN A 470 7.43 10.50 32.52
N LEU A 471 7.43 10.05 31.25
CA LEU A 471 6.21 9.58 30.57
C LEU A 471 5.86 8.15 30.95
N LEU A 472 6.84 7.37 31.40
CA LEU A 472 6.69 6.01 31.90
C LEU A 472 7.52 5.83 33.17
N THR A 473 7.03 4.98 34.07
CA THR A 473 7.76 4.60 35.30
C THR A 473 8.81 3.54 34.99
N ASP A 474 9.86 3.45 35.82
CA ASP A 474 10.92 2.42 35.69
C ASP A 474 10.36 1.01 35.64
N ARG A 475 9.38 0.75 36.51
CA ARG A 475 8.67 -0.52 36.54
C ARG A 475 8.03 -0.81 35.18
N ALA A 476 7.36 0.18 34.57
CA ALA A 476 6.74 -0.02 33.26
C ALA A 476 7.77 -0.30 32.16
N LEU A 477 8.93 0.36 32.18
CA LEU A 477 10.02 0.10 31.22
C LEU A 477 10.61 -1.30 31.39
N VAL A 478 10.86 -1.72 32.64
CA VAL A 478 11.36 -3.08 32.95
C VAL A 478 10.34 -4.15 32.56
N PHE A 479 9.07 -3.97 32.93
CA PHE A 479 8.00 -4.90 32.55
C PHE A 479 7.85 -4.99 31.03
N ALA A 480 7.94 -3.86 30.31
CA ALA A 480 7.88 -3.87 28.85
C ALA A 480 9.07 -4.62 28.23
N ALA A 481 10.28 -4.44 28.76
CA ALA A 481 11.48 -5.15 28.30
C ALA A 481 11.39 -6.66 28.57
N LEU A 482 10.96 -7.06 29.77
CA LEU A 482 10.75 -8.46 30.14
C LEU A 482 9.68 -9.13 29.27
N PHE A 483 8.55 -8.45 29.05
CA PHE A 483 7.47 -8.95 28.20
C PHE A 483 7.92 -9.11 26.74
N TRP A 484 8.67 -8.13 26.22
CA TRP A 484 9.24 -8.22 24.88
C TRP A 484 10.23 -9.38 24.75
N ALA A 485 11.16 -9.52 25.70
CA ALA A 485 12.13 -10.62 25.71
C ALA A 485 11.43 -11.98 25.77
N GLY A 486 10.45 -12.15 26.66
CA GLY A 486 9.63 -13.37 26.73
C GLY A 486 8.92 -13.69 25.42
N THR A 487 8.36 -12.67 24.75
CA THR A 487 7.73 -12.83 23.44
C THR A 487 8.72 -13.26 22.36
N VAL A 488 9.93 -12.68 22.35
CA VAL A 488 11.01 -13.06 21.42
C VAL A 488 11.45 -14.51 21.65
N PHE A 489 11.67 -14.92 22.90
CA PHE A 489 12.08 -16.29 23.21
C PHE A 489 10.99 -17.31 22.90
N ALA A 490 9.73 -17.00 23.20
CA ALA A 490 8.60 -17.86 22.83
C ALA A 490 8.50 -18.01 21.31
N PHE A 491 8.61 -16.91 20.56
CA PHE A 491 8.56 -16.95 19.09
C PHE A 491 9.77 -17.68 18.51
N TYR A 492 10.97 -17.49 19.05
CA TYR A 492 12.16 -18.26 18.68
C TYR A 492 11.96 -19.76 18.93
N GLY A 493 11.42 -20.16 20.09
CA GLY A 493 11.14 -21.57 20.39
C GLY A 493 10.20 -22.21 19.37
N VAL A 494 9.13 -21.49 18.98
CA VAL A 494 8.20 -21.96 17.94
C VAL A 494 8.90 -22.07 16.58
N LEU A 495 9.72 -21.08 16.19
CA LEU A 495 10.48 -21.12 14.95
C LEU A 495 11.49 -22.28 14.92
N ALA A 496 12.25 -22.47 16.00
CA ALA A 496 13.25 -23.54 16.12
C ALA A 496 12.61 -24.94 16.09
N TRP A 497 11.38 -25.08 16.59
CA TRP A 497 10.63 -26.33 16.49
C TRP A 497 10.03 -26.57 15.10
N THR A 498 9.58 -25.50 14.43
CA THR A 498 8.91 -25.58 13.12
C THR A 498 9.90 -25.82 11.98
N PHE A 499 11.07 -25.18 12.01
CA PHE A 499 12.06 -25.21 10.93
C PHE A 499 13.25 -26.10 11.31
N PRO A 500 13.57 -27.14 10.51
CA PRO A 500 14.74 -27.97 10.76
C PRO A 500 16.04 -27.17 10.55
N GLU A 501 17.06 -27.47 11.35
CA GLU A 501 18.36 -26.79 11.32
C GLU A 501 19.08 -26.87 9.97
N VAL A 502 18.78 -27.92 9.21
CA VAL A 502 19.30 -28.13 7.86
C VAL A 502 18.86 -27.03 6.91
N LEU A 503 17.65 -26.47 7.11
CA LEU A 503 17.12 -25.38 6.28
C LEU A 503 17.56 -24.01 6.78
N ILE A 504 17.49 -23.78 8.10
CA ILE A 504 17.76 -22.47 8.69
C ILE A 504 18.58 -22.62 9.97
N ARG A 505 19.75 -21.99 10.00
CA ARG A 505 20.63 -22.00 11.18
C ARG A 505 19.94 -21.31 12.37
N ARG A 506 20.04 -21.90 13.57
CA ARG A 506 19.38 -21.41 14.80
C ARG A 506 19.63 -19.94 15.11
N TYR A 507 20.85 -19.43 14.86
CA TYR A 507 21.17 -18.02 15.09
C TYR A 507 20.37 -17.08 14.16
N VAL A 508 20.00 -17.51 12.95
CA VAL A 508 19.15 -16.70 12.06
C VAL A 508 17.73 -16.64 12.63
N LEU A 509 17.21 -17.75 13.17
CA LEU A 509 15.87 -17.81 13.75
C LEU A 509 15.70 -16.86 14.93
N ILE A 510 16.69 -16.77 15.83
CA ILE A 510 16.62 -15.81 16.95
C ILE A 510 16.71 -14.37 16.47
N LEU A 511 17.53 -14.06 15.46
CA LEU A 511 17.60 -12.72 14.89
C LEU A 511 16.28 -12.32 14.19
N VAL A 512 15.68 -13.25 13.45
CA VAL A 512 14.34 -13.08 12.85
C VAL A 512 13.30 -12.81 13.93
N ALA A 513 13.33 -13.58 15.03
CA ALA A 513 12.41 -13.36 16.14
C ALA A 513 12.58 -11.96 16.77
N ILE A 514 13.82 -11.53 17.00
CA ILE A 514 14.12 -10.19 17.51
C ILE A 514 13.60 -9.11 16.55
N VAL A 515 13.81 -9.25 15.23
CA VAL A 515 13.36 -8.26 14.23
C VAL A 515 11.83 -8.25 14.10
N ALA A 516 11.18 -9.40 14.14
CA ALA A 516 9.72 -9.54 13.96
C ALA A 516 8.92 -8.91 15.10
N VAL A 517 9.32 -9.11 16.37
CA VAL A 517 8.54 -8.65 17.54
C VAL A 517 8.69 -7.13 17.74
N PRO A 518 7.64 -6.31 17.56
CA PRO A 518 7.75 -4.85 17.61
C PRO A 518 8.17 -4.35 19.01
N LEU A 519 9.17 -3.46 19.06
CA LEU A 519 9.68 -2.86 20.31
C LEU A 519 9.59 -1.32 20.25
N ALA A 520 10.49 -0.70 19.49
CA ALA A 520 10.64 0.75 19.38
C ALA A 520 9.32 1.50 19.09
N ARG A 521 8.46 0.96 18.22
CA ARG A 521 7.25 1.66 17.76
C ARG A 521 6.15 1.76 18.82
N LEU A 522 5.97 0.71 19.63
CA LEU A 522 4.97 0.73 20.70
C LEU A 522 5.40 1.69 21.81
N SER A 523 6.69 1.69 22.14
CA SER A 523 7.27 2.61 23.12
C SER A 523 7.27 4.07 22.64
N ALA A 524 7.37 4.32 21.33
CA ALA A 524 7.36 5.69 20.80
C ALA A 524 5.99 6.38 20.90
N ALA A 525 4.88 5.64 20.99
CA ALA A 525 3.53 6.20 20.91
C ALA A 525 3.21 7.28 21.96
N PRO A 526 3.53 7.10 23.27
CA PRO A 526 3.41 8.16 24.27
C PRO A 526 4.22 9.42 23.93
N LEU A 527 5.45 9.24 23.40
CA LEU A 527 6.34 10.35 23.05
C LEU A 527 5.77 11.18 21.89
N ALA A 528 5.26 10.53 20.84
CA ALA A 528 4.62 11.23 19.72
C ALA A 528 3.36 12.00 20.16
N LEU A 529 2.55 11.41 21.03
CA LEU A 529 1.37 12.07 21.56
C LEU A 529 1.74 13.29 22.44
N ALA A 530 2.77 13.15 23.28
CA ALA A 530 3.27 14.26 24.08
C ALA A 530 3.78 15.42 23.20
N TRP A 531 4.53 15.13 22.13
CA TRP A 531 4.98 16.17 21.19
C TRP A 531 3.84 16.93 20.51
N ASN A 532 2.70 16.29 20.28
CA ASN A 532 1.57 16.93 19.60
C ASN A 532 0.70 17.76 20.55
N ARG A 533 0.69 17.47 21.86
CA ARG A 533 -0.09 18.25 22.84
C ARG A 533 0.50 19.63 23.17
N HIS A 534 1.80 19.81 22.95
CA HIS A 534 2.52 21.05 23.25
C HIS A 534 2.68 21.99 22.04
N ARG A 535 1.95 21.72 20.95
CA ARG A 535 1.86 22.59 19.77
C ARG A 535 0.47 23.22 19.74
#